data_AF-A0A964BVN8-F1
#
_entry.id   AF-A0A964BVN8-F1
#
_cell.length_a   1.000
_cell.length_b   1.000
_cell.length_c   1.000
_cell.angle_alpha   90.00
_cell.angle_beta   90.00
_cell.angle_gamma   90.00
#
_symmetry.space_group_name_H-M   'P 1'
#
loop_
_entity.id
_entity.type
_entity.pdbx_description
1 polymer ?
#
loop_
_entity_poly.entity_id
_entity_poly.type
_entity_poly.pdbx_seq_one_letter_code
_entity_poly.pdbx_strand_id
1 'polypeptide(L)'
;MSLLKVSALSISGVCLWLAPPFIFSRKIPLHNFMQGVALVSGFACCFEARRCALKVAKAEEFEAMKDAAVAADLVDEISTSVYVSEQQRRNEAELLIASNGDRELLERALALNSEEEEPENVQLAQNADSELLERILQLQARGYGKGKIISEIWQVSKGGSEKYKAAEAEYRRLTGE
;
A
#
# COMPACT_ATOMS: atom_id res chain seq x y z
N MET A 1 -21.65 26.56 -42.89
CA MET A 1 -22.97 26.64 -43.54
C MET A 1 -24.02 26.53 -42.44
N SER A 2 -24.79 27.58 -42.15
CA SER A 2 -25.63 27.62 -40.95
C SER A 2 -26.77 26.58 -41.02
N LEU A 3 -27.05 25.91 -39.89
CA LEU A 3 -28.12 24.91 -39.73
C LEU A 3 -29.47 25.37 -40.29
N LEU A 4 -29.76 26.67 -40.14
CA LEU A 4 -30.97 27.32 -40.64
C LEU A 4 -31.10 27.23 -42.16
N LYS A 5 -30.01 27.42 -42.91
CA LYS A 5 -29.99 27.32 -44.38
C LYS A 5 -30.20 25.89 -44.86
N VAL A 6 -29.61 24.91 -44.18
CA VAL A 6 -29.78 23.48 -44.49
C VAL A 6 -31.22 23.04 -44.21
N SER A 7 -31.81 23.49 -43.10
CA SER A 7 -33.21 23.19 -42.77
C SER A 7 -34.19 23.81 -43.76
N ALA A 8 -33.99 25.08 -44.15
CA ALA A 8 -34.85 25.74 -45.13
C ALA A 8 -34.79 25.05 -46.50
N LEU A 9 -33.60 24.65 -46.95
CA LEU A 9 -33.41 23.95 -48.22
C LEU A 9 -34.09 22.58 -48.20
N SER A 10 -33.95 21.84 -47.10
CA SER A 10 -34.56 20.52 -46.92
C SER A 10 -36.09 20.61 -46.90
N ILE A 11 -36.65 21.58 -46.18
CA ILE A 11 -38.10 21.82 -46.14
C ILE A 11 -38.62 22.21 -47.53
N SER A 12 -37.93 23.13 -48.24
CA SER A 12 -38.32 23.53 -49.60
C SER A 12 -38.27 22.38 -50.60
N GLY A 13 -37.29 21.49 -50.49
CA GLY A 13 -37.17 20.29 -51.34
C GLY A 13 -38.29 19.29 -51.09
N VAL A 14 -38.65 19.07 -49.83
CA VAL A 14 -39.79 18.21 -49.45
C VAL A 14 -41.11 18.81 -49.95
N CYS A 15 -41.33 20.11 -49.80
CA CYS A 15 -42.54 20.78 -50.31
C CYS A 15 -42.65 20.72 -51.84
N LEU A 16 -41.55 20.92 -52.57
CA LEU A 16 -41.51 20.79 -54.04
C LEU A 16 -41.76 19.35 -54.51
N TRP A 17 -41.33 18.36 -53.73
CA TRP A 17 -41.57 16.95 -54.01
C TRP A 17 -43.03 16.53 -53.73
N LEU A 18 -43.66 17.08 -52.69
CA LEU A 18 -45.07 16.86 -52.40
C LEU A 18 -46.04 17.69 -53.25
N ALA A 19 -45.60 18.76 -53.92
CA ALA A 19 -46.51 19.62 -54.69
C ALA A 19 -47.20 18.92 -55.89
N PRO A 20 -46.52 18.11 -56.73
CA PRO A 20 -47.14 17.44 -57.88
C PRO A 20 -48.33 16.52 -57.54
N PRO A 21 -48.26 15.62 -56.52
CA PRO A 21 -49.40 14.75 -56.20
C PRO A 21 -50.62 15.52 -55.71
N PHE A 22 -50.46 16.67 -55.04
CA PHE A 22 -51.58 17.49 -54.56
C PHE A 22 -52.24 18.34 -55.65
N ILE A 23 -51.47 18.82 -56.64
CA ILE A 23 -51.99 19.70 -57.70
C ILE A 23 -52.67 18.89 -58.83
N PHE A 24 -52.23 17.66 -59.11
CA PHE A 24 -52.70 16.89 -60.27
C PHE A 24 -53.70 15.74 -59.96
N SER A 25 -53.98 15.38 -58.70
CA SER A 25 -54.77 14.17 -58.41
C SER A 25 -56.27 14.43 -58.19
N ARG A 26 -57.06 14.47 -59.28
CA ARG A 26 -58.52 14.26 -59.18
C ARG A 26 -58.93 12.79 -59.28
N LYS A 27 -58.01 11.85 -59.55
CA LYS A 27 -58.33 10.45 -59.88
C LYS A 27 -57.52 9.34 -59.19
N ILE A 28 -56.54 9.63 -58.33
CA ILE A 28 -55.73 8.56 -57.68
C ILE A 28 -55.49 8.86 -56.19
N PRO A 29 -56.49 8.68 -55.31
CA PRO A 29 -56.37 8.98 -53.88
C PRO A 29 -55.51 7.97 -53.11
N LEU A 30 -55.43 6.71 -53.55
CA LEU A 30 -54.81 5.64 -52.78
C LEU A 30 -53.27 5.72 -52.73
N HIS A 31 -52.65 6.05 -53.86
CA HIS A 31 -51.19 6.15 -53.97
C HIS A 31 -50.66 7.35 -53.16
N ASN A 32 -51.34 8.49 -53.23
CA ASN A 32 -50.99 9.68 -52.46
C ASN A 32 -51.16 9.45 -50.95
N PHE A 33 -52.17 8.68 -50.54
CA PHE A 33 -52.34 8.26 -49.15
C PHE A 33 -51.21 7.33 -48.69
N MET A 34 -50.85 6.31 -49.47
CA MET A 34 -49.72 5.42 -49.16
C MET A 34 -48.39 6.18 -49.06
N GLN A 35 -48.15 7.15 -49.95
CA GLN A 35 -46.97 8.00 -49.87
C GLN A 35 -46.96 8.88 -48.62
N GLY A 36 -48.12 9.43 -48.23
CA GLY A 36 -48.26 10.19 -46.99
C GLY A 36 -47.98 9.33 -45.75
N VAL A 37 -48.51 8.11 -45.69
CA VAL A 37 -48.26 7.17 -44.59
C VAL A 37 -46.79 6.76 -44.53
N ALA A 38 -46.15 6.50 -45.68
CA ALA A 38 -44.73 6.15 -45.76
C ALA A 38 -43.81 7.31 -45.34
N LEU A 39 -44.17 8.55 -45.67
CA LEU A 39 -43.42 9.72 -45.21
C LEU A 39 -43.55 9.89 -43.70
N VAL A 40 -44.77 9.82 -43.14
CA VAL A 40 -45.00 9.98 -41.71
C VAL A 40 -44.30 8.89 -40.91
N SER A 41 -44.35 7.63 -41.37
CA SER A 41 -43.63 6.53 -40.71
C SER A 41 -42.11 6.69 -40.83
N GLY A 42 -41.60 7.17 -41.96
CA GLY A 42 -40.19 7.51 -42.14
C GLY A 42 -39.73 8.62 -41.19
N PHE A 43 -40.51 9.69 -41.06
CA PHE A 43 -40.23 10.77 -40.10
C PHE A 43 -40.25 10.25 -38.66
N ALA A 44 -41.27 9.47 -38.27
CA ALA A 44 -41.35 8.89 -36.94
C ALA A 44 -40.12 8.01 -36.63
N CYS A 45 -39.73 7.15 -37.57
CA CYS A 45 -38.54 6.30 -37.46
C CYS A 45 -37.26 7.13 -37.28
N CYS A 46 -37.08 8.20 -38.07
CA CYS A 46 -35.92 9.10 -37.93
C CYS A 46 -35.88 9.81 -36.57
N PHE A 47 -37.02 10.23 -36.03
CA PHE A 47 -37.09 10.86 -34.70
C PHE A 47 -36.76 9.87 -33.58
N GLU A 48 -37.28 8.64 -33.65
CA GLU A 48 -36.97 7.60 -32.68
C GLU A 48 -35.50 7.16 -32.76
N ALA A 49 -34.98 6.93 -33.96
CA ALA A 49 -33.57 6.61 -34.18
C ALA A 49 -32.67 7.72 -33.62
N ARG A 50 -33.01 8.99 -33.86
CA ARG A 50 -32.30 10.14 -33.28
C ARG A 50 -32.38 10.14 -31.76
N ARG A 51 -33.55 9.85 -31.18
CA ARG A 51 -33.71 9.79 -29.72
C ARG A 51 -32.86 8.67 -29.10
N CYS A 52 -32.80 7.51 -29.74
CA CYS A 52 -31.93 6.41 -29.33
C CYS A 52 -30.46 6.77 -29.46
N ALA A 53 -30.04 7.35 -30.59
CA ALA A 53 -28.66 7.80 -30.80
C ALA A 53 -28.23 8.84 -29.76
N LEU A 54 -29.10 9.79 -29.39
CA LEU A 54 -28.82 10.76 -28.33
C LEU A 54 -28.69 10.13 -26.95
N LYS A 55 -29.44 9.07 -26.66
CA LYS A 55 -29.30 8.33 -25.38
C LYS A 55 -27.99 7.56 -25.34
N VAL A 56 -27.62 6.91 -26.45
CA VAL A 56 -26.36 6.17 -26.57
C VAL A 56 -25.18 7.13 -26.45
N ALA A 57 -25.20 8.27 -27.15
CA ALA A 57 -24.13 9.27 -27.07
C ALA A 57 -23.94 9.80 -25.63
N LYS A 58 -25.04 10.05 -24.90
CA LYS A 58 -24.95 10.46 -23.49
C LYS A 58 -24.41 9.36 -22.58
N ALA A 59 -24.76 8.10 -22.84
CA ALA A 59 -24.23 6.98 -22.09
C ALA A 59 -22.73 6.80 -22.35
N GLU A 60 -22.30 6.92 -23.60
CA GLU A 60 -20.90 6.86 -24.02
C GLU A 60 -20.08 8.02 -23.42
N GLU A 61 -20.61 9.25 -23.42
CA GLU A 61 -19.99 10.40 -22.75
C GLU A 61 -19.82 10.16 -21.24
N PHE A 62 -20.81 9.53 -20.60
CA PHE A 62 -20.75 9.22 -19.17
C PHE A 62 -19.76 8.08 -18.86
N GLU A 63 -19.72 7.04 -19.69
CA GLU A 63 -18.75 5.94 -19.56
C GLU A 63 -17.32 6.44 -19.76
N ALA A 64 -17.08 7.28 -20.77
CA ALA A 64 -15.77 7.90 -20.99
C ALA A 64 -15.33 8.76 -19.79
N MET A 65 -16.25 9.52 -19.19
CA MET A 65 -15.95 10.32 -18.00
C MET A 65 -15.64 9.43 -16.78
N LYS A 66 -16.37 8.32 -16.61
CA LYS A 66 -16.13 7.35 -15.55
C LYS A 66 -14.76 6.68 -15.71
N ASP A 67 -14.40 6.26 -16.91
CA ASP A 67 -13.11 5.61 -17.18
C ASP A 67 -11.95 6.57 -16.93
N ALA A 68 -12.10 7.85 -17.30
CA ALA A 68 -11.11 8.88 -17.00
C ALA A 68 -10.94 9.10 -15.48
N ALA A 69 -12.04 9.09 -14.71
CA ALA A 69 -11.99 9.22 -13.25
C ALA A 69 -11.30 8.01 -12.60
N VAL A 70 -11.66 6.79 -12.99
CA VAL A 70 -11.02 5.56 -12.48
C VAL A 70 -9.53 5.53 -12.82
N ALA A 71 -9.16 5.95 -14.04
CA ALA A 71 -7.76 6.03 -14.44
C ALA A 71 -6.98 7.05 -13.59
N ALA A 72 -7.57 8.20 -13.25
CA ALA A 72 -6.95 9.19 -12.38
C ALA A 72 -6.74 8.65 -10.96
N ASP A 73 -7.74 7.99 -10.38
CA ASP A 73 -7.65 7.41 -9.04
C ASP A 73 -6.59 6.29 -8.98
N LEU A 74 -6.53 5.43 -10.00
CA LEU A 74 -5.51 4.38 -10.10
C LEU A 74 -4.09 4.95 -10.20
N VAL A 75 -3.90 6.02 -10.96
CA VAL A 75 -2.59 6.69 -11.08
C VAL A 75 -2.20 7.30 -9.73
N ASP A 76 -3.13 7.91 -9.01
CA ASP A 76 -2.86 8.49 -7.69
C ASP A 76 -2.48 7.40 -6.66
N GLU A 77 -3.23 6.30 -6.62
CA GLU A 77 -2.94 5.14 -5.76
C GLU A 77 -1.58 4.51 -6.07
N ILE A 78 -1.27 4.32 -7.36
CA ILE A 78 0.04 3.82 -7.80
C ILE A 78 1.14 4.81 -7.39
N SER A 79 0.94 6.12 -7.61
CA SER A 79 1.95 7.12 -7.25
C SER A 79 2.22 7.16 -5.74
N THR A 80 1.17 7.04 -4.93
CA THR A 80 1.26 7.01 -3.47
C THR A 80 1.96 5.74 -3.00
N SER A 81 1.60 4.57 -3.54
CA SER A 81 2.25 3.30 -3.19
C SER A 81 3.73 3.28 -3.58
N VAL A 82 4.09 3.81 -4.75
CA VAL A 82 5.49 3.96 -5.18
C VAL A 82 6.25 4.88 -4.24
N TYR A 83 5.69 6.05 -3.90
CA TYR A 83 6.30 6.99 -2.97
C TYR A 83 6.57 6.36 -1.59
N VAL A 84 5.58 5.66 -1.03
CA VAL A 84 5.74 4.94 0.25
C VAL A 84 6.83 3.87 0.15
N SER A 85 6.87 3.11 -0.95
CA SER A 85 7.89 2.08 -1.16
C SER A 85 9.32 2.65 -1.27
N GLU A 86 9.48 3.80 -1.91
CA GLU A 86 10.75 4.50 -2.02
C GLU A 86 11.17 5.09 -0.67
N GLN A 87 10.22 5.66 0.07
CA GLN A 87 10.48 6.17 1.41
C GLN A 87 10.89 5.06 2.37
N GLN A 88 10.26 3.89 2.30
CA GLN A 88 10.64 2.73 3.09
C GLN A 88 12.04 2.25 2.74
N ARG A 89 12.37 2.13 1.44
CA ARG A 89 13.73 1.77 0.99
C ARG A 89 14.79 2.77 1.46
N ARG A 90 14.48 4.06 1.49
CA ARG A 90 15.39 5.09 2.04
C ARG A 90 15.59 4.93 3.54
N ASN A 91 14.51 4.75 4.30
CA ASN A 91 14.60 4.54 5.74
C ASN A 91 15.39 3.26 6.08
N GLU A 92 15.20 2.18 5.33
CA GLU A 92 15.96 0.94 5.48
C GLU A 92 17.46 1.14 5.15
N ALA A 93 17.77 1.89 4.09
CA ALA A 93 19.15 2.24 3.76
C ALA A 93 19.81 3.14 4.81
N GLU A 94 19.09 4.11 5.36
CA GLU A 94 19.56 4.97 6.45
C GLU A 94 19.82 4.19 7.73
N LEU A 95 18.96 3.23 8.07
CA LEU A 95 19.17 2.31 9.20
C LEU A 95 20.42 1.45 9.01
N LEU A 96 20.65 0.94 7.79
CA LEU A 96 21.86 0.17 7.49
C LEU A 96 23.12 1.05 7.61
N ILE A 97 23.08 2.28 7.10
CA ILE A 97 24.19 3.24 7.23
C ILE A 97 24.43 3.60 8.70
N ALA A 98 23.39 3.87 9.49
CA ALA A 98 23.52 4.15 10.91
C ALA A 98 24.12 2.95 11.67
N SER A 99 23.62 1.74 11.40
CA SER A 99 24.12 0.51 12.03
C SER A 99 25.57 0.18 11.63
N ASN A 100 25.97 0.51 10.40
CA ASN A 100 27.33 0.31 9.93
C ASN A 100 28.27 1.43 10.43
N GLY A 101 27.79 2.66 10.56
CA GLY A 101 28.55 3.76 11.16
C GLY A 101 28.89 3.49 12.63
N ASP A 102 27.96 2.89 13.39
CA ASP A 102 28.24 2.41 14.75
C ASP A 102 29.25 1.26 14.76
N ARG A 103 29.22 0.36 13.76
CA ARG A 103 30.24 -0.70 13.59
C ARG A 103 31.61 -0.16 13.24
N GLU A 104 31.73 0.82 12.35
CA GLU A 104 33.00 1.44 11.99
C GLU A 104 33.59 2.23 13.18
N LEU A 105 32.74 2.90 13.96
CA LEU A 105 33.15 3.56 15.20
C LEU A 105 33.55 2.54 16.28
N LEU A 106 32.85 1.41 16.37
CA LEU A 106 33.18 0.31 17.29
C LEU A 106 34.50 -0.38 16.88
N GLU A 107 34.72 -0.66 15.60
CA GLU A 107 35.96 -1.21 15.07
C GLU A 107 37.14 -0.26 15.24
N ARG A 108 36.91 1.06 15.06
CA ARG A 108 37.93 2.08 15.29
C ARG A 108 38.23 2.30 16.77
N ALA A 109 37.22 2.19 17.64
CA ALA A 109 37.41 2.20 19.10
C ALA A 109 38.12 0.93 19.59
N LEU A 110 37.82 -0.24 19.01
CA LEU A 110 38.54 -1.49 19.24
C LEU A 110 39.99 -1.42 18.78
N ALA A 111 40.26 -0.82 17.60
CA ALA A 111 41.61 -0.65 17.08
C ALA A 111 42.44 0.32 17.92
N LEU A 112 41.84 1.40 18.46
CA LEU A 112 42.52 2.35 19.35
C LEU A 112 42.80 1.77 20.74
N ASN A 113 42.02 0.79 21.20
CA ASN A 113 42.27 0.07 22.45
C ASN A 113 43.29 -1.08 22.31
N SER A 114 43.84 -1.33 21.11
CA SER A 114 44.78 -2.43 20.85
C SER A 114 46.27 -2.06 20.99
N GLU A 115 46.60 -0.84 21.44
CA GLU A 115 47.99 -0.36 21.61
C GLU A 115 48.44 -0.13 23.07
N GLU A 116 47.68 -0.60 24.07
CA GLU A 116 48.15 -0.61 25.47
C GLU A 116 48.20 -2.04 26.04
N GLU A 117 49.41 -2.46 26.36
CA GLU A 117 49.72 -3.69 27.12
C GLU A 117 49.04 -3.66 28.51
N GLU A 118 48.10 -4.59 28.69
CA GLU A 118 47.61 -5.23 29.93
C GLU A 118 46.82 -4.42 30.99
N PRO A 119 45.82 -5.03 31.70
CA PRO A 119 45.57 -6.46 31.84
C PRO A 119 44.17 -6.90 31.35
N GLU A 120 44.14 -7.78 30.36
CA GLU A 120 42.93 -8.51 29.88
C GLU A 120 42.23 -9.31 31.00
N ASN A 121 42.90 -9.55 32.13
CA ASN A 121 42.36 -10.36 33.23
C ASN A 121 41.26 -9.67 34.06
N VAL A 122 41.13 -8.34 34.01
CA VAL A 122 40.15 -7.60 34.85
C VAL A 122 38.82 -7.40 34.12
N GLN A 123 38.85 -7.13 32.81
CA GLN A 123 37.62 -6.88 32.04
C GLN A 123 36.87 -8.18 31.68
N LEU A 124 37.59 -9.27 31.37
CA LEU A 124 36.98 -10.60 31.21
C LEU A 124 36.36 -11.11 32.52
N ALA A 125 37.00 -10.86 33.67
CA ALA A 125 36.45 -11.20 34.97
C ALA A 125 35.20 -10.38 35.33
N GLN A 126 35.18 -9.08 35.00
CA GLN A 126 34.00 -8.23 35.21
C GLN A 126 32.80 -8.66 34.36
N ASN A 127 33.04 -9.07 33.11
CA ASN A 127 31.97 -9.61 32.26
C ASN A 127 31.44 -10.95 32.78
N ALA A 128 32.33 -11.87 33.21
CA ALA A 128 31.91 -13.16 33.79
C ALA A 128 31.12 -12.98 35.11
N ASP A 129 31.56 -12.06 35.98
CA ASP A 129 30.88 -11.74 37.23
C ASP A 129 29.49 -11.13 36.97
N SER A 130 29.36 -10.30 35.92
CA SER A 130 28.08 -9.69 35.53
C SER A 130 27.06 -10.72 35.00
N GLU A 131 27.49 -11.64 34.15
CA GLU A 131 26.63 -12.73 33.64
C GLU A 131 26.18 -13.67 34.76
N LEU A 132 27.08 -13.97 35.70
CA LEU A 132 26.75 -14.77 36.89
C LEU A 132 25.75 -14.06 37.80
N LEU A 133 25.93 -12.75 38.02
CA LEU A 133 25.01 -11.95 38.82
C LEU A 133 23.61 -11.86 38.19
N GLU A 134 23.51 -11.64 36.87
CA GLU A 134 22.23 -11.65 36.17
C GLU A 134 21.51 -12.99 36.33
N ARG A 135 22.25 -14.10 36.22
CA ARG A 135 21.69 -15.44 36.39
C ARG A 135 21.22 -15.70 37.82
N ILE A 136 21.95 -15.19 38.83
CA ILE A 136 21.52 -15.21 40.23
C ILE A 136 20.22 -14.43 40.41
N LEU A 137 20.13 -13.21 39.88
CA LEU A 137 18.94 -12.36 40.00
C LEU A 137 17.72 -12.97 39.31
N GLN A 138 17.89 -13.60 38.14
CA GLN A 138 16.82 -14.32 37.46
C GLN A 138 16.29 -15.49 38.28
N LEU A 139 17.18 -16.27 38.93
CA LEU A 139 16.78 -17.39 39.77
C LEU A 139 16.11 -16.91 41.07
N GLN A 140 16.57 -15.81 41.64
CA GLN A 140 15.93 -15.17 42.79
C GLN A 140 14.53 -14.62 42.44
N ALA A 141 14.36 -13.99 41.28
CA ALA A 141 13.07 -13.53 40.77
C ALA A 141 12.08 -14.70 40.54
N ARG A 142 12.58 -15.90 40.20
CA ARG A 142 11.78 -17.12 40.11
C ARG A 142 11.45 -17.75 41.48
N GLY A 143 11.88 -17.15 42.58
CA GLY A 143 11.58 -17.61 43.95
C GLY A 143 12.45 -18.76 44.46
N TYR A 144 13.62 -19.00 43.85
CA TYR A 144 14.54 -20.03 44.32
C TYR A 144 15.28 -19.55 45.58
N GLY A 145 15.34 -20.38 46.63
CA GLY A 145 16.12 -20.07 47.83
C GLY A 145 17.63 -20.25 47.61
N LYS A 146 18.46 -19.52 48.36
CA LYS A 146 19.94 -19.48 48.27
C LYS A 146 20.61 -20.81 47.92
N GLY A 147 20.31 -21.87 48.68
CA GLY A 147 20.94 -23.18 48.46
C GLY A 147 20.59 -23.83 47.11
N LYS A 148 19.42 -23.53 46.54
CA LYS A 148 18.99 -24.02 45.23
C LYS A 148 19.61 -23.20 44.09
N ILE A 149 19.87 -21.90 44.32
CA ILE A 149 20.61 -21.05 43.38
C ILE A 149 22.07 -21.52 43.29
N ILE A 150 22.72 -21.73 44.44
CA ILE A 150 24.12 -22.19 44.48
C ILE A 150 24.27 -23.56 43.81
N SER A 151 23.33 -24.48 44.05
CA SER A 151 23.38 -25.80 43.40
C SER A 151 23.16 -25.75 41.89
N GLU A 152 22.39 -24.77 41.38
CA GLU A 152 22.10 -24.65 39.95
C GLU A 152 23.27 -24.01 39.19
N ILE A 153 23.85 -22.95 39.75
CA ILE A 153 24.92 -22.18 39.10
C ILE A 153 26.26 -22.91 39.19
N TRP A 154 26.64 -23.39 40.37
CA TRP A 154 27.91 -24.08 40.59
C TRP A 154 27.82 -25.60 40.50
N GLN A 155 26.62 -26.16 40.24
CA GLN A 155 26.38 -27.61 40.13
C GLN A 155 26.84 -28.41 41.36
N VAL A 156 26.79 -27.80 42.54
CA VAL A 156 27.21 -28.43 43.80
C VAL A 156 25.99 -28.89 44.61
N SER A 157 26.04 -30.11 45.15
CA SER A 157 25.01 -30.59 46.06
C SER A 157 25.02 -29.83 47.39
N LYS A 158 23.82 -29.50 47.90
CA LYS A 158 23.66 -28.83 49.20
C LYS A 158 24.26 -29.69 50.31
N GLY A 159 25.32 -29.21 50.96
CA GLY A 159 25.98 -29.93 52.04
C GLY A 159 27.22 -29.23 52.57
N GLY A 160 27.84 -29.77 53.61
CA GLY A 160 29.05 -29.19 54.23
C GLY A 160 30.35 -29.38 53.45
N SER A 161 30.27 -29.70 52.14
CA SER A 161 31.45 -29.94 51.31
C SER A 161 32.25 -28.64 51.14
N GLU A 162 33.58 -28.75 51.06
CA GLU A 162 34.45 -27.57 50.84
C GLU A 162 34.08 -26.83 49.56
N LYS A 163 33.63 -27.56 48.54
CA LYS A 163 33.13 -27.00 47.27
C LYS A 163 31.87 -26.15 47.47
N TYR A 164 30.94 -26.58 48.33
CA TYR A 164 29.74 -25.80 48.62
C TYR A 164 30.08 -24.54 49.43
N LYS A 165 31.04 -24.62 50.36
CA LYS A 165 31.52 -23.45 51.12
C LYS A 165 32.20 -22.42 50.24
N ALA A 166 32.99 -22.86 49.24
CA ALA A 166 33.61 -21.98 48.26
C ALA A 166 32.54 -21.28 47.39
N ALA A 167 31.57 -22.04 46.87
CA ALA A 167 30.47 -21.49 46.09
C ALA A 167 29.56 -20.55 46.91
N GLU A 168 29.36 -20.82 48.20
CA GLU A 168 28.64 -19.90 49.08
C GLU A 168 29.40 -18.59 49.32
N ALA A 169 30.73 -18.64 49.45
CA ALA A 169 31.57 -17.46 49.60
C ALA A 169 31.56 -16.60 48.31
N GLU A 170 31.58 -17.24 47.15
CA GLU A 170 31.50 -16.57 45.85
C GLU A 170 30.12 -15.95 45.61
N TYR A 171 29.04 -16.67 45.95
CA TYR A 171 27.68 -16.14 45.94
C TYR A 171 27.55 -14.88 46.82
N ARG A 172 28.11 -14.91 48.03
CA ARG A 172 28.14 -13.76 48.94
C ARG A 172 28.91 -12.58 48.37
N ARG A 173 30.08 -12.84 47.78
CA ARG A 173 30.87 -11.80 47.10
C ARG A 173 30.09 -11.12 45.98
N LEU A 174 29.34 -11.88 45.18
CA LEU A 174 28.57 -11.36 44.04
C LEU A 174 27.29 -10.63 44.46
N THR A 175 26.62 -11.09 45.52
CA THR A 175 25.33 -10.51 45.98
C THR A 175 25.47 -9.43 47.05
N GLY A 176 26.65 -9.30 47.67
CA GLY A 176 26.92 -8.30 48.71
C GLY A 176 26.39 -8.66 50.11
N GLU A 177 26.01 -9.92 50.34
CA GLU A 177 25.59 -10.49 51.65
C GLU A 177 26.75 -11.12 52.44
#